data_AF-X1TCR6-F1
#
_entry.id   AF-X1TCR6-F1
#
_cell.length_a   1.000
_cell.length_b   1.000
_cell.length_c   1.000
_cell.angle_alpha   90.00
_cell.angle_beta   90.00
_cell.angle_gamma   90.00
#
_symmetry.space_group_name_H-M   'P 1'
#
loop_
_entity.id
_entity.type
_entity.pdbx_description
1 polymer ?
#
loop_
_entity_poly.entity_id
_entity_poly.type
_entity_poly.pdbx_seq_one_letter_code
_entity_poly.pdbx_strand_id
1 'polypeptide(L)'
;MAKEIILYNLRDDVKEEDYKKWCEDYKGPLLLGLPGSKSFTLLKMMGGVQGDGQKGNPPNPTKSPFNYIGILDATSLEDWGKS
;
A
#
# COMPACT_ATOMS: atom_id res chain seq x y z
N MET A 1 1.06 6.24 -16.87
CA MET A 1 1.27 4.89 -16.31
C MET A 1 0.28 4.72 -15.19
N ALA A 2 -0.69 3.82 -15.35
CA ALA A 2 -1.72 3.60 -14.34
C ALA A 2 -1.12 2.89 -13.12
N LYS A 3 -1.67 3.16 -11.94
CA LYS A 3 -1.26 2.53 -10.69
C LYS A 3 -2.49 2.17 -9.90
N GLU A 4 -2.47 1.01 -9.25
CA GLU A 4 -3.38 0.70 -8.17
C GLU A 4 -2.65 0.96 -6.84
N ILE A 5 -3.28 1.75 -5.97
CA ILE A 5 -2.78 2.05 -4.63
C ILE A 5 -3.67 1.34 -3.63
N ILE A 6 -3.08 0.42 -2.87
CA ILE A 6 -3.80 -0.41 -1.92
C ILE A 6 -3.35 -0.04 -0.50
N LEU A 7 -4.31 0.33 0.34
CA LEU A 7 -4.06 0.70 1.73
C LEU A 7 -4.37 -0.49 2.63
N TYR A 8 -3.38 -0.96 3.38
CA TYR A 8 -3.50 -2.17 4.20
C TYR A 8 -3.56 -1.84 5.69
N ASN A 9 -4.56 -2.40 6.35
CA ASN A 9 -4.54 -2.65 7.78
C ASN A 9 -4.29 -4.14 8.00
N LEU A 10 -3.29 -4.46 8.81
CA LEU A 10 -3.01 -5.82 9.23
C LEU A 10 -4.04 -6.23 10.29
N ARG A 11 -4.42 -7.50 10.27
CA ARG A 11 -5.20 -8.09 11.36
C ARG A 11 -4.34 -8.11 12.63
N ASP A 12 -4.96 -7.96 13.78
CA ASP A 12 -4.25 -7.76 15.06
C ASP A 12 -3.29 -8.90 15.45
N ASP A 13 -3.51 -10.10 14.91
CA ASP A 13 -2.68 -11.29 15.15
C ASP A 13 -1.56 -11.49 14.10
N VAL A 14 -1.46 -10.60 13.10
CA VAL A 14 -0.43 -10.66 12.06
C VAL A 14 0.76 -9.81 12.45
N LYS A 15 1.93 -10.44 12.58
CA LYS A 15 3.19 -9.72 12.80
C LYS A 15 3.65 -9.06 11.51
N GLU A 16 4.22 -7.85 11.65
CA GLU A 16 4.73 -7.10 10.51
C GLU A 16 5.80 -7.85 9.70
N GLU A 17 6.69 -8.57 10.39
CA GLU A 17 7.77 -9.34 9.76
C GLU A 17 7.22 -10.48 8.91
N ASP A 18 6.22 -11.19 9.43
CA ASP A 18 5.54 -12.28 8.72
C ASP A 18 4.81 -11.75 7.49
N TYR A 19 4.15 -10.58 7.61
CA TYR A 19 3.46 -9.95 6.48
C TYR A 19 4.43 -9.50 5.38
N LYS A 20 5.57 -8.90 5.78
CA LYS A 20 6.61 -8.49 4.83
C LYS A 20 7.17 -9.71 4.10
N LYS A 21 7.51 -10.76 4.84
CA LYS A 21 8.00 -12.02 4.27
C LYS A 21 6.98 -12.65 3.32
N TRP A 22 5.70 -12.67 3.70
CA TRP A 22 4.63 -13.16 2.82
C TRP A 22 4.50 -12.32 1.54
N CYS A 23 4.71 -11.01 1.62
CA CYS A 23 4.72 -10.16 0.43
C CYS A 23 5.91 -10.43 -0.49
N GLU A 24 7.09 -10.71 0.07
CA GLU A 24 8.30 -11.04 -0.69
C GLU A 24 8.22 -12.44 -1.33
N ASP A 25 7.79 -13.44 -0.56
CA ASP A 25 7.84 -14.85 -0.95
C ASP A 25 6.62 -15.29 -1.79
N TYR A 26 5.47 -14.63 -1.62
CA TYR A 26 4.22 -15.10 -2.21
C TYR A 26 3.42 -14.00 -2.91
N LYS A 27 2.95 -12.98 -2.18
CA LYS A 27 2.00 -12.00 -2.74
C LYS A 27 2.60 -11.20 -3.90
N GLY A 28 3.83 -10.72 -3.75
CA GLY A 28 4.55 -9.99 -4.78
C GLY A 28 4.69 -10.84 -6.05
N PRO A 29 5.30 -12.03 -5.98
CA PRO A 29 5.36 -12.95 -7.11
C PRO A 29 4.00 -13.28 -7.74
N LEU A 30 2.97 -13.49 -6.92
CA LEU A 30 1.60 -13.72 -7.40
C LEU A 30 1.07 -12.53 -8.22
N LEU A 31 1.20 -11.31 -7.69
CA LEU A 31 0.74 -10.09 -8.37
C LEU A 31 1.53 -9.86 -9.66
N LEU A 32 2.84 -10.12 -9.67
CA LEU A 32 3.69 -9.99 -10.86
C LEU A 32 3.42 -11.07 -11.91
N GLY A 33 2.72 -12.14 -11.56
CA GLY A 33 2.23 -13.14 -12.50
C GLY A 33 0.98 -12.69 -13.27
N LEU A 34 0.32 -11.61 -12.87
CA LEU A 34 -0.88 -11.11 -13.54
C LEU A 34 -0.50 -10.35 -14.82
N PRO A 35 -1.24 -10.53 -15.95
CA PRO A 35 -0.92 -9.88 -17.23
C PRO A 35 -0.88 -8.35 -17.16
N GLY A 36 -1.70 -7.75 -16.30
CA GLY A 36 -1.77 -6.30 -16.11
C GLY A 36 -0.72 -5.71 -15.19
N SER A 37 0.12 -6.53 -14.54
CA SER A 37 1.08 -6.09 -13.52
C SER A 37 2.48 -5.93 -14.07
N LYS A 38 3.14 -4.82 -13.69
CA LYS A 38 4.53 -4.53 -14.05
C LYS A 38 5.48 -4.61 -12.85
N SER A 39 5.10 -4.01 -11.74
CA SER A 39 5.89 -3.99 -10.50
C SER A 39 4.99 -3.86 -9.28
N PHE A 40 5.42 -4.45 -8.16
CA PHE A 40 4.76 -4.32 -6.87
C PHE A 40 5.75 -3.79 -5.84
N THR A 41 5.37 -2.73 -5.14
CA THR A 41 6.15 -2.14 -4.04
C THR A 41 5.31 -2.14 -2.77
N LEU A 42 5.90 -2.61 -1.66
CA LEU A 42 5.31 -2.49 -0.34
C LEU A 42 6.05 -1.43 0.47
N LEU A 43 5.32 -0.45 1.00
CA LEU A 43 5.85 0.62 1.85
C LEU A 43 5.21 0.56 3.24
N LYS A 44 6.01 0.66 4.29
CA LYS A 44 5.52 0.83 5.66
C LYS A 44 5.10 2.28 5.89
N MET A 45 3.90 2.49 6.44
CA MET A 45 3.44 3.83 6.76
C MET A 45 3.91 4.23 8.16
N MET A 46 4.71 5.29 8.25
CA MET A 46 5.42 5.66 9.49
C MET A 46 4.61 6.57 10.42
N GLY A 47 3.49 7.11 9.96
CA GLY A 47 2.70 8.14 10.66
C GLY A 47 2.37 9.31 9.72
N GLY A 48 1.71 10.32 10.25
CA GLY A 48 1.36 11.52 9.49
C GLY A 48 1.40 12.78 10.34
N VAL A 49 1.03 13.90 9.73
CA VAL A 49 0.80 15.17 10.41
C VAL A 49 -0.62 15.60 10.12
N GLN A 50 -1.38 15.94 11.16
CA GLN A 50 -2.75 16.43 11.04
C GLN A 50 -2.81 17.87 11.55
N GLY A 51 -3.37 18.75 10.72
CA GLY A 51 -3.67 20.14 11.06
C GLY A 51 -4.93 20.58 10.34
N ASP A 52 -5.56 21.64 10.83
CA ASP A 52 -6.77 22.22 10.23
C ASP A 52 -6.64 23.74 10.27
N GLY A 53 -6.24 24.32 9.14
CA GLY A 53 -6.03 25.77 9.02
C GLY A 53 -7.32 26.58 9.12
N GLN A 54 -8.48 26.01 8.83
CA GLN A 54 -9.77 26.69 8.97
C GLN A 54 -10.21 26.76 10.43
N LYS A 55 -9.85 25.76 11.24
CA LYS A 55 -10.10 25.73 12.69
C LYS A 55 -8.96 26.28 13.53
N GLY A 56 -7.88 26.76 12.91
CA GLY A 56 -6.68 27.25 13.62
C GLY A 56 -5.89 26.16 14.34
N ASN A 57 -6.09 24.89 13.99
CA ASN A 57 -5.37 23.77 14.60
C ASN A 57 -3.99 23.64 13.94
N PRO A 58 -2.88 23.83 14.69
CA PRO A 58 -1.55 23.68 14.14
C PRO A 58 -1.26 22.22 13.76
N PRO A 59 -0.33 21.98 12.81
CA PRO A 59 0.06 20.64 12.42
C PRO A 59 0.67 19.87 13.61
N ASN A 60 0.11 18.72 13.95
CA ASN A 60 0.59 17.83 15.01
C ASN A 60 0.83 16.41 14.48
N PRO A 61 1.83 15.67 15.02
CA PRO A 61 2.01 14.27 14.67
C PRO A 61 0.74 13.46 14.94
N THR A 62 0.39 12.58 14.02
CA THR A 62 -0.75 11.66 14.16
C THR A 62 -0.35 10.25 13.76
N LYS A 63 -1.07 9.26 14.31
CA LYS A 63 -0.89 7.87 13.90
C LYS A 63 -1.37 7.68 12.47
N SER A 64 -0.69 6.80 11.75
CA SER A 64 -1.15 6.40 10.44
C SER A 64 -2.49 5.64 10.57
N PRO A 65 -3.48 5.92 9.70
CA PRO A 65 -4.70 5.13 9.62
C PRO A 65 -4.50 3.75 8.95
N PHE A 66 -3.33 3.52 8.35
CA PHE A 66 -2.96 2.28 7.67
C PHE A 66 -1.58 1.79 8.11
N ASN A 67 -1.35 0.47 8.10
CA ASN A 67 -0.02 -0.08 8.40
C ASN A 67 0.92 -0.01 7.18
N TYR A 68 0.41 -0.33 5.99
CA TYR A 68 1.20 -0.43 4.76
C TYR A 68 0.48 0.17 3.54
N ILE A 69 1.28 0.53 2.53
CA ILE A 69 0.83 0.93 1.19
C ILE A 69 1.41 -0.06 0.20
N GLY A 70 0.55 -0.72 -0.57
CA GLY A 70 0.91 -1.45 -1.78
C GLY A 70 0.79 -0.54 -2.99
N ILE A 71 1.83 -0.49 -3.82
CA ILE A 71 1.82 0.22 -5.09
C ILE A 71 2.00 -0.83 -6.18
N LEU A 72 0.96 -1.04 -6.99
CA LEU A 72 1.02 -1.89 -8.16
C LEU A 72 1.06 -1.02 -9.41
N ASP A 73 2.14 -1.13 -10.16
CA ASP A 73 2.26 -0.46 -11.45
C ASP A 73 1.60 -1.32 -12.52
N ALA A 74 0.61 -0.76 -13.21
CA ALA A 74 -0.05 -1.45 -14.31
C ALA A 74 0.70 -1.26 -15.62
N THR A 75 0.73 -2.31 -16.46
CA THR A 75 1.25 -2.26 -17.83
C THR A 75 0.37 -1.35 -18.70
N SER A 76 -0.94 -1.57 -18.65
CA SER A 76 -1.98 -0.77 -19.28
C SER A 76 -3.29 -0.86 -18.46
N LEU A 77 -4.21 0.09 -18.65
CA LEU A 77 -5.54 0.01 -18.03
C LEU A 77 -6.35 -1.18 -18.58
N GLU A 78 -6.12 -1.55 -19.84
CA GLU A 78 -6.82 -2.63 -20.50
C GLU A 78 -6.42 -4.00 -19.94
N ASP A 79 -5.12 -4.23 -19.75
CA ASP A 79 -4.60 -5.50 -19.21
C ASP A 79 -4.88 -5.63 -17.72
N TRP A 80 -4.90 -4.50 -17.00
CA TRP A 80 -5.32 -4.48 -15.60
C TRP A 80 -6.78 -4.93 -15.44
N GLY A 81 -7.68 -4.51 -16.34
CA GLY A 81 -9.08 -4.95 -16.34
C GLY A 81 -9.29 -6.43 -16.65
N LYS A 82 -8.26 -7.15 -17.10
CA LYS A 82 -8.28 -8.59 -17.39
C LYS A 82 -7.60 -9.44 -16.31
N SER A 83 -7.01 -8.78 -15.31
CA SER A 83 -6.21 -9.41 -14.24
C SER A 83 -7.06 -9.97 -13.11
#